data_AF-A0A0G0APQ1-F1
#
_entry.id   AF-A0A0G0APQ1-F1
#
_cell.length_a   1.000
_cell.length_b   1.000
_cell.length_c   1.000
_cell.angle_alpha   90.00
_cell.angle_beta   90.00
_cell.angle_gamma   90.00
#
_symmetry.space_group_name_H-M   'P 1'
#
loop_
_entity.id
_entity.type
_entity.pdbx_description
1 polymer ?
#
loop_
_entity_poly.entity_id
_entity_poly.type
_entity_poly.pdbx_seq_one_letter_code
_entity_poly.pdbx_strand_id
1 'polypeptide(L)'
;MENKKKLIIELNKKHSEMFQAQRLERELYLSNHPTKVVVFKCMDGRIHMPTVTRTPLGIMKPFRNIGGRFDLGWPLLNESFDQSIKKAVANGNRTLVLVTYHYSHGDIHRGCAGFHYDCEESKRFTENFRKQILHTYGENNGVVFPILVGLETDKDALIFHGDDGKILDVSTILDDSEKNLISIFNKLYPLMPERILNDLIPLVKGNIRCIQETRDNGKSLDQLVHGEWVLAVGKGFDWLHTPNMALIVGPYDPNIGEPIKTAAGIIKSNLENVETKHCCVSSEGMVLLSSAVYSDPAEKNRAKERTLYMNRLSQEIIEKNYPEMLKQMHSMAVVLNASTMEMELVA
;
A
#
# COMPACT_ATOMS: atom_id res chain seq x y z
N MET A 1 -6.41 16.12 21.57
CA MET A 1 -6.78 14.75 21.99
C MET A 1 -8.10 14.24 21.36
N GLU A 2 -9.30 14.58 21.86
CA GLU A 2 -10.59 14.10 21.28
C GLU A 2 -10.81 14.47 19.79
N ASN A 3 -10.25 15.62 19.38
CA ASN A 3 -10.31 16.11 18.00
C ASN A 3 -9.68 15.16 16.97
N LYS A 4 -8.63 14.41 17.31
CA LYS A 4 -7.96 13.49 16.37
C LYS A 4 -8.76 12.22 16.14
N LYS A 5 -9.40 11.67 17.18
CA LYS A 5 -10.36 10.55 17.02
C LYS A 5 -11.51 10.96 16.11
N LYS A 6 -12.08 12.14 16.37
CA LYS A 6 -13.17 12.69 15.55
C LYS A 6 -12.74 12.90 14.09
N LEU A 7 -11.54 13.45 13.86
CA LEU A 7 -10.96 13.60 12.53
C LEU A 7 -10.87 12.26 11.79
N ILE A 8 -10.38 11.20 12.44
CA ILE A 8 -10.27 9.87 11.84
C ILE A 8 -11.64 9.30 11.47
N ILE A 9 -12.66 9.47 12.31
CA ILE A 9 -14.04 9.05 12.04
C ILE A 9 -14.62 9.83 10.86
N GLU A 10 -14.45 11.15 10.83
CA GLU A 10 -14.94 12.01 9.73
C GLU A 10 -14.24 11.70 8.41
N LEU A 11 -12.92 11.45 8.44
CA LEU A 11 -12.15 11.01 7.28
C LEU A 11 -12.67 9.68 6.73
N ASN A 12 -12.89 8.67 7.58
CA ASN A 12 -13.46 7.41 7.11
C ASN A 12 -14.87 7.61 6.54
N LYS A 13 -15.72 8.40 7.19
CA LYS A 13 -17.08 8.67 6.70
C LYS A 13 -17.06 9.27 5.30
N LYS A 14 -16.30 10.36 5.10
CA LYS A 14 -16.14 11.00 3.79
C LYS A 14 -15.61 10.02 2.74
N HIS A 15 -14.62 9.22 3.13
CA HIS A 15 -14.08 8.22 2.22
C HIS A 15 -15.09 7.12 1.88
N SER A 16 -15.83 6.60 2.85
CA SER A 16 -16.85 5.57 2.64
C SER A 16 -17.95 6.09 1.70
N GLU A 17 -18.39 7.34 1.87
CA GLU A 17 -19.34 8.00 0.97
C GLU A 17 -18.78 8.08 -0.46
N MET A 18 -17.52 8.53 -0.63
CA MET A 18 -16.86 8.57 -1.94
C MET A 18 -16.71 7.17 -2.56
N PHE A 19 -16.29 6.19 -1.76
CA PHE A 19 -16.15 4.81 -2.20
C PHE A 19 -17.50 4.24 -2.64
N GLN A 20 -18.58 4.49 -1.92
CA GLN A 20 -19.91 4.02 -2.31
C GLN A 20 -20.41 4.74 -3.57
N ALA A 21 -20.17 6.04 -3.69
CA ALA A 21 -20.55 6.82 -4.87
C ALA A 21 -19.88 6.32 -6.16
N GLN A 22 -18.60 5.90 -6.09
CA GLN A 22 -17.84 5.37 -7.23
C GLN A 22 -18.10 3.89 -7.52
N ARG A 23 -19.10 3.26 -6.89
CA ARG A 23 -19.33 1.80 -7.03
C ARG A 23 -19.52 1.37 -8.49
N LEU A 24 -20.40 2.04 -9.23
CA LEU A 24 -20.70 1.65 -10.62
C LEU A 24 -19.50 1.89 -11.54
N GLU A 25 -18.76 2.98 -11.34
CA GLU A 25 -17.52 3.26 -12.09
C GLU A 25 -16.47 2.18 -11.87
N ARG A 26 -16.32 1.70 -10.62
CA ARG A 26 -15.43 0.57 -10.31
C ARG A 26 -15.91 -0.73 -10.94
N GLU A 27 -17.20 -1.03 -10.87
CA GLU A 27 -17.77 -2.25 -11.44
C GLU A 27 -17.56 -2.26 -12.97
N LEU A 28 -17.81 -1.12 -13.64
CA LEU A 28 -17.53 -0.95 -15.06
C LEU A 28 -16.03 -1.09 -15.37
N TYR A 29 -15.16 -0.47 -14.57
CA TYR A 29 -13.71 -0.61 -14.74
C TYR A 29 -13.29 -2.09 -14.65
N LEU A 30 -13.75 -2.82 -13.63
CA LEU A 30 -13.41 -4.23 -13.44
C LEU A 30 -14.00 -5.15 -14.52
N SER A 31 -15.12 -4.76 -15.13
CA SER A 31 -15.67 -5.46 -16.29
C SER A 31 -14.81 -5.25 -17.54
N ASN A 32 -14.30 -4.03 -17.75
CA ASN A 32 -13.42 -3.70 -18.87
C ASN A 32 -11.99 -4.20 -18.66
N HIS A 33 -11.55 -4.28 -17.40
CA HIS A 33 -10.22 -4.68 -16.97
C HIS A 33 -10.29 -5.78 -15.90
N PRO A 34 -10.62 -7.03 -16.30
CA PRO A 34 -10.87 -8.14 -15.39
C PRO A 34 -9.62 -8.67 -14.71
N THR A 35 -8.41 -8.32 -15.18
CA THR A 35 -7.17 -8.72 -14.51
C THR A 35 -7.17 -8.21 -13.07
N LYS A 36 -7.08 -9.14 -12.12
CA LYS A 36 -6.96 -8.80 -10.70
C LYS A 36 -5.59 -8.17 -10.47
N VAL A 37 -5.55 -6.96 -9.91
CA VAL A 37 -4.28 -6.32 -9.54
C VAL A 37 -4.03 -6.50 -8.04
N VAL A 38 -2.90 -7.12 -7.70
CA VAL A 38 -2.39 -7.25 -6.33
C VAL A 38 -1.11 -6.43 -6.22
N VAL A 39 -0.93 -5.72 -5.10
CA VAL A 39 0.25 -4.87 -4.87
C VAL A 39 0.90 -5.22 -3.53
N PHE A 40 2.14 -5.69 -3.58
CA PHE A 40 3.00 -5.84 -2.40
C PHE A 40 3.87 -4.62 -2.24
N LYS A 41 3.75 -3.90 -1.12
CA LYS A 41 4.43 -2.62 -0.91
C LYS A 41 4.82 -2.33 0.53
N CYS A 42 5.65 -1.31 0.71
CA CYS A 42 6.01 -0.78 2.02
C CYS A 42 4.80 -0.20 2.77
N MET A 43 4.94 -0.07 4.08
CA MET A 43 4.01 0.66 4.95
C MET A 43 4.06 2.19 4.78
N ASP A 44 5.08 2.69 4.08
CA ASP A 44 5.29 4.11 3.77
C ASP A 44 4.06 4.75 3.13
N GLY A 45 3.59 5.85 3.73
CA GLY A 45 2.37 6.54 3.31
C GLY A 45 2.43 7.10 1.89
N ARG A 46 3.65 7.38 1.37
CA ARG A 46 3.88 7.92 0.02
C ARG A 46 3.66 6.88 -1.07
N ILE A 47 3.69 5.59 -0.75
CA ILE A 47 3.47 4.50 -1.72
C ILE A 47 1.98 4.18 -1.83
N HIS A 48 1.25 5.06 -2.53
CA HIS A 48 -0.17 4.88 -2.76
C HIS A 48 -0.49 4.61 -4.24
N MET A 49 -0.42 3.33 -4.62
CA MET A 49 -0.62 2.89 -6.00
C MET A 49 -1.86 3.47 -6.71
N PRO A 50 -3.07 3.47 -6.12
CA PRO A 50 -4.22 4.09 -6.77
C PRO A 50 -4.03 5.58 -7.11
N THR A 51 -3.36 6.36 -6.26
CA THR A 51 -3.01 7.75 -6.56
C THR A 51 -2.00 7.83 -7.69
N VAL A 52 -0.88 7.10 -7.58
CA VAL A 52 0.20 7.20 -8.60
C VAL A 52 -0.23 6.66 -9.95
N THR A 53 -1.24 5.80 -10.03
CA THR A 53 -1.80 5.29 -11.30
C THR A 53 -3.16 5.89 -11.65
N ARG A 54 -3.63 6.91 -10.92
CA ARG A 54 -4.95 7.53 -11.09
C ARG A 54 -6.10 6.54 -11.29
N THR A 55 -6.09 5.51 -10.48
CA THR A 55 -7.05 4.42 -10.55
C THR A 55 -8.03 4.56 -9.40
N PRO A 56 -9.34 4.31 -9.60
CA PRO A 56 -10.29 4.29 -8.51
C PRO A 56 -9.85 3.36 -7.37
N LEU A 57 -10.18 3.72 -6.14
CA LEU A 57 -9.88 2.90 -4.97
C LEU A 57 -10.59 1.55 -5.06
N GLY A 58 -10.02 0.48 -4.50
CA GLY A 58 -10.62 -0.86 -4.54
C GLY A 58 -10.40 -1.66 -5.83
N ILE A 59 -9.81 -1.06 -6.87
CA ILE A 59 -9.34 -1.80 -8.06
C ILE A 59 -8.15 -2.70 -7.69
N MET A 60 -7.17 -2.13 -6.99
CA MET A 60 -5.97 -2.82 -6.55
C MET A 60 -6.14 -3.39 -5.13
N LYS A 61 -5.65 -4.60 -4.90
CA LYS A 61 -5.59 -5.21 -3.55
C LYS A 61 -4.19 -5.05 -2.95
N PRO A 62 -4.00 -4.21 -1.92
CA PRO A 62 -2.69 -4.02 -1.33
C PRO A 62 -2.38 -5.03 -0.21
N PHE A 63 -1.12 -5.42 -0.15
CA PHE A 63 -0.45 -6.06 0.97
C PHE A 63 0.67 -5.15 1.43
N ARG A 64 0.79 -4.96 2.74
CA ARG A 64 1.71 -3.98 3.34
C ARG A 64 2.55 -4.63 4.42
N ASN A 65 3.84 -4.39 4.37
CA ASN A 65 4.75 -4.66 5.48
C ASN A 65 5.87 -3.63 5.47
N ILE A 66 6.61 -3.51 6.56
CA ILE A 66 7.79 -2.65 6.61
C ILE A 66 8.77 -3.01 5.50
N GLY A 67 9.25 -2.00 4.77
CA GLY A 67 10.11 -2.18 3.60
C GLY A 67 9.48 -2.90 2.41
N GLY A 68 8.22 -3.34 2.49
CA GLY A 68 7.69 -4.30 1.52
C GLY A 68 8.30 -5.70 1.70
N ARG A 69 8.75 -6.02 2.92
CA ARG A 69 9.33 -7.31 3.26
C ARG A 69 8.23 -8.34 3.42
N PHE A 70 8.15 -9.30 2.51
CA PHE A 70 7.18 -10.39 2.57
C PHE A 70 7.89 -11.71 2.39
N ASP A 71 7.29 -12.77 2.92
CA ASP A 71 7.78 -14.14 2.75
C ASP A 71 6.58 -15.09 2.64
N LEU A 72 6.44 -15.80 1.52
CA LEU A 72 5.31 -16.71 1.30
C LEU A 72 5.33 -17.93 2.21
N GLY A 73 6.41 -18.18 2.96
CA GLY A 73 6.43 -19.13 4.06
C GLY A 73 5.61 -18.69 5.28
N TRP A 74 5.28 -17.39 5.42
CA TRP A 74 4.45 -16.91 6.52
C TRP A 74 2.97 -17.33 6.32
N PRO A 75 2.37 -18.15 7.21
CA PRO A 75 1.07 -18.76 6.96
C PRO A 75 -0.07 -17.77 6.68
N LEU A 76 -0.14 -16.67 7.44
CA LEU A 76 -1.24 -15.70 7.27
C LEU A 76 -1.13 -14.92 5.96
N LEU A 77 0.09 -14.59 5.53
CA LEU A 77 0.33 -13.97 4.23
C LEU A 77 -0.02 -14.96 3.11
N ASN A 78 0.51 -16.19 3.19
CA ASN A 78 0.27 -17.24 2.21
C ASN A 78 -1.22 -17.46 1.98
N GLU A 79 -1.97 -17.73 3.06
CA GLU A 79 -3.42 -17.96 3.01
C GLU A 79 -4.17 -16.74 2.46
N SER A 80 -3.83 -15.53 2.92
CA SER A 80 -4.49 -14.30 2.45
C SER A 80 -4.26 -14.05 0.96
N PHE A 81 -3.06 -14.36 0.47
CA PHE A 81 -2.71 -14.21 -0.93
C PHE A 81 -3.34 -15.30 -1.79
N ASP A 82 -3.25 -16.57 -1.37
CA ASP A 82 -3.85 -17.72 -2.05
C ASP A 82 -5.38 -17.58 -2.19
N GLN A 83 -6.08 -17.17 -1.13
CA GLN A 83 -7.52 -16.85 -1.22
C GLN A 83 -7.81 -15.76 -2.26
N SER A 84 -6.91 -14.79 -2.43
CA SER A 84 -7.07 -13.74 -3.45
C SER A 84 -6.93 -14.30 -4.86
N ILE A 85 -5.95 -15.18 -5.07
CA ILE A 85 -5.73 -15.86 -6.34
C ILE A 85 -6.91 -16.79 -6.67
N LYS A 86 -7.33 -17.64 -5.72
CA LYS A 86 -8.48 -18.54 -5.87
C LYS A 86 -9.75 -17.78 -6.26
N LYS A 87 -10.01 -16.63 -5.63
CA LYS A 87 -11.15 -15.77 -5.99
C LYS A 87 -11.05 -15.21 -7.41
N ALA A 88 -9.85 -14.81 -7.85
CA ALA A 88 -9.65 -14.34 -9.23
C ALA A 88 -9.89 -15.47 -10.23
N VAL A 89 -9.31 -16.65 -10.00
CA VAL A 89 -9.47 -17.84 -10.85
C VAL A 89 -10.92 -18.29 -10.92
N ALA A 90 -11.64 -18.32 -9.79
CA ALA A 90 -13.05 -18.69 -9.76
C ALA A 90 -13.94 -17.76 -10.62
N ASN A 91 -13.51 -16.51 -10.83
CA ASN A 91 -14.18 -15.54 -11.70
C ASN A 91 -13.68 -15.58 -13.14
N GLY A 92 -12.78 -16.50 -13.51
CA GLY A 92 -12.16 -16.57 -14.83
C GLY A 92 -11.08 -15.52 -15.06
N ASN A 93 -10.62 -14.84 -14.01
CA ASN A 93 -9.67 -13.74 -14.10
C ASN A 93 -8.23 -14.21 -13.87
N ARG A 94 -7.29 -13.54 -14.53
CA ARG A 94 -5.85 -13.63 -14.24
C ARG A 94 -5.46 -12.61 -13.19
N THR A 95 -4.27 -12.73 -12.60
CA THR A 95 -3.74 -11.82 -11.60
C THR A 95 -2.42 -11.21 -12.05
N LEU A 96 -2.35 -9.88 -12.08
CA LEU A 96 -1.12 -9.10 -12.14
C LEU A 96 -0.66 -8.79 -10.71
N VAL A 97 0.58 -9.12 -10.38
CA VAL A 97 1.14 -8.84 -9.06
C VAL A 97 2.26 -7.82 -9.20
N LEU A 98 2.07 -6.64 -8.62
CA LEU A 98 3.09 -5.60 -8.54
C LEU A 98 3.89 -5.83 -7.25
N VAL A 99 5.13 -6.26 -7.37
CA VAL A 99 6.05 -6.45 -6.25
C VAL A 99 6.95 -5.23 -6.19
N THR A 100 6.80 -4.41 -5.14
CA THR A 100 7.32 -3.05 -5.17
C THR A 100 8.42 -2.74 -4.16
N TYR A 101 9.38 -1.95 -4.61
CA TYR A 101 10.34 -1.22 -3.79
C TYR A 101 10.18 0.29 -4.04
N HIS A 102 10.78 1.13 -3.21
CA HIS A 102 10.76 2.58 -3.42
C HIS A 102 12.07 3.25 -3.02
N TYR A 103 12.33 4.39 -3.62
CA TYR A 103 13.48 5.24 -3.33
C TYR A 103 13.15 6.70 -3.66
N SER A 104 13.99 7.61 -3.17
CA SER A 104 13.95 9.04 -3.53
C SER A 104 15.24 9.37 -4.28
N HIS A 105 15.12 9.97 -5.45
CA HIS A 105 16.30 10.35 -6.25
C HIS A 105 17.02 11.57 -5.68
N GLY A 106 16.26 12.54 -5.14
CA GLY A 106 16.80 13.80 -4.63
C GLY A 106 17.45 13.70 -3.24
N ASP A 107 17.10 12.70 -2.44
CA ASP A 107 17.75 12.44 -1.15
C ASP A 107 17.59 10.97 -0.73
N ILE A 108 18.72 10.28 -0.55
CA ILE A 108 18.74 8.87 -0.13
C ILE A 108 18.02 8.67 1.20
N HIS A 109 18.07 9.63 2.13
CA HIS A 109 17.45 9.53 3.45
C HIS A 109 15.92 9.67 3.40
N ARG A 110 15.36 10.05 2.24
CA ARG A 110 13.92 9.97 1.97
C ARG A 110 13.51 8.63 1.34
N GLY A 111 14.45 7.71 1.13
CA GLY A 111 14.20 6.37 0.62
C GLY A 111 13.58 5.42 1.65
N CYS A 112 13.71 4.12 1.43
CA CYS A 112 13.08 3.11 2.28
C CYS A 112 13.79 2.94 3.63
N ALA A 113 13.22 3.49 4.71
CA ALA A 113 13.75 3.29 6.06
C ALA A 113 13.77 1.81 6.51
N GLY A 114 12.87 0.97 5.97
CA GLY A 114 12.82 -0.47 6.25
C GLY A 114 14.04 -1.27 5.74
N PHE A 115 14.85 -0.65 4.87
CA PHE A 115 16.13 -1.15 4.38
C PHE A 115 17.27 -0.16 4.67
N HIS A 116 17.13 0.69 5.70
CA HIS A 116 18.16 1.67 6.06
C HIS A 116 18.61 2.56 4.90
N TYR A 117 17.66 2.91 4.01
CA TYR A 117 17.89 3.72 2.81
C TYR A 117 18.74 3.04 1.72
N ASP A 118 19.03 1.74 1.86
CA ASP A 118 19.69 0.95 0.82
C ASP A 118 18.68 0.52 -0.25
N CYS A 119 18.69 1.24 -1.37
CA CYS A 119 17.83 0.96 -2.52
C CYS A 119 18.15 -0.39 -3.17
N GLU A 120 19.43 -0.79 -3.23
CA GLU A 120 19.83 -2.04 -3.88
C GLU A 120 19.48 -3.26 -3.03
N GLU A 121 19.60 -3.16 -1.70
CA GLU A 121 19.10 -4.18 -0.79
C GLU A 121 17.57 -4.34 -0.92
N SER A 122 16.84 -3.21 -0.91
CA SER A 122 15.38 -3.21 -1.07
C SER A 122 14.95 -3.87 -2.39
N LYS A 123 15.61 -3.52 -3.49
CA LYS A 123 15.38 -4.10 -4.81
C LYS A 123 15.68 -5.60 -4.83
N ARG A 124 16.82 -6.03 -4.27
CA ARG A 124 17.23 -7.45 -4.20
C ARG A 124 16.24 -8.28 -3.39
N PHE A 125 15.78 -7.77 -2.25
CA PHE A 125 14.77 -8.44 -1.44
C PHE A 125 13.45 -8.59 -2.21
N THR A 126 13.00 -7.51 -2.85
CA THR A 126 11.76 -7.48 -3.65
C THR A 126 11.82 -8.48 -4.81
N GLU A 127 12.96 -8.57 -5.50
CA GLU A 127 13.19 -9.55 -6.55
C GLU A 127 13.18 -11.01 -6.04
N ASN A 128 13.76 -11.26 -4.87
CA ASN A 128 13.70 -12.59 -4.25
C ASN A 128 12.26 -12.99 -3.91
N PHE A 129 11.46 -12.05 -3.39
CA PHE A 129 10.04 -12.31 -3.12
C PHE A 129 9.23 -12.54 -4.41
N ARG A 130 9.52 -11.78 -5.48
CA ARG A 130 8.95 -12.05 -6.82
C ARG A 130 9.22 -13.49 -7.27
N LYS A 131 10.46 -13.98 -7.10
CA LYS A 131 10.83 -15.37 -7.39
C LYS A 131 10.08 -16.38 -6.52
N GLN A 132 9.83 -16.09 -5.24
CA GLN A 132 8.98 -16.96 -4.41
C GLN A 132 7.55 -17.09 -4.97
N ILE A 133 6.96 -15.98 -5.46
CA ILE A 133 5.63 -16.00 -6.09
C ILE A 133 5.65 -16.86 -7.35
N LEU A 134 6.65 -16.66 -8.23
CA LEU A 134 6.81 -17.48 -9.45
C LEU A 134 6.94 -18.96 -9.12
N HIS A 135 7.77 -19.31 -8.14
CA HIS A 135 7.96 -20.70 -7.72
C HIS A 135 6.68 -21.33 -7.17
N THR A 136 5.90 -20.58 -6.37
CA THR A 136 4.71 -21.08 -5.69
C THR A 136 3.52 -21.26 -6.64
N TYR A 137 3.29 -20.27 -7.50
CA TYR A 137 2.14 -20.27 -8.39
C TYR A 137 2.47 -20.86 -9.75
N GLY A 138 3.74 -21.12 -10.07
CA GLY A 138 4.18 -21.83 -11.26
C GLY A 138 4.91 -20.93 -12.26
N GLU A 139 6.17 -21.27 -12.53
CA GLU A 139 6.93 -20.74 -13.64
C GLU A 139 6.20 -21.13 -14.94
N ASN A 140 5.72 -20.17 -15.72
CA ASN A 140 4.98 -20.35 -16.98
C ASN A 140 3.46 -20.54 -16.91
N ASN A 141 2.80 -20.44 -15.75
CA ASN A 141 1.34 -20.38 -15.79
C ASN A 141 0.87 -18.96 -16.09
N GLY A 142 0.02 -18.80 -17.10
CA GLY A 142 -0.49 -17.49 -17.49
C GLY A 142 -1.48 -16.88 -16.49
N VAL A 143 -1.59 -17.44 -15.27
CA VAL A 143 -2.65 -17.11 -14.30
C VAL A 143 -2.17 -16.05 -13.31
N VAL A 144 -0.96 -16.18 -12.77
CA VAL A 144 -0.37 -15.21 -11.83
C VAL A 144 0.91 -14.66 -12.45
N PHE A 145 0.93 -13.36 -12.73
CA PHE A 145 2.04 -12.69 -13.41
C PHE A 145 2.69 -11.65 -12.48
N PRO A 146 3.73 -12.01 -11.72
CA PRO A 146 4.41 -11.09 -10.82
C PRO A 146 5.53 -10.31 -11.52
N ILE A 147 5.47 -8.99 -11.42
CA ILE A 147 6.47 -8.06 -11.97
C ILE A 147 7.12 -7.23 -10.86
N LEU A 148 8.40 -6.92 -11.02
CA LEU A 148 9.14 -6.03 -10.15
C LEU A 148 8.91 -4.58 -10.60
N VAL A 149 8.46 -3.73 -9.68
CA VAL A 149 8.17 -2.32 -9.96
C VAL A 149 8.78 -1.42 -8.89
N GLY A 150 9.68 -0.52 -9.26
CA GLY A 150 10.14 0.55 -8.39
C GLY A 150 9.16 1.72 -8.39
N LEU A 151 9.09 2.45 -7.28
CA LEU A 151 8.47 3.77 -7.22
C LEU A 151 9.52 4.80 -6.80
N GLU A 152 9.83 5.73 -7.70
CA GLU A 152 10.61 6.92 -7.40
C GLU A 152 9.67 7.96 -6.77
N THR A 153 9.86 8.25 -5.48
CA THR A 153 8.88 8.99 -4.68
C THR A 153 8.89 10.49 -4.92
N ASP A 154 9.93 11.07 -5.52
CA ASP A 154 9.98 12.51 -5.74
C ASP A 154 9.09 12.92 -6.91
N LYS A 155 9.03 12.11 -7.97
CA LYS A 155 8.26 12.35 -9.19
C LYS A 155 7.01 11.48 -9.32
N ASP A 156 6.78 10.58 -8.35
CA ASP A 156 5.77 9.51 -8.43
C ASP A 156 5.97 8.59 -9.65
N ALA A 157 7.22 8.41 -10.10
CA ALA A 157 7.49 7.67 -11.32
C ALA A 157 7.61 6.17 -11.04
N LEU A 158 6.87 5.36 -11.80
CA LEU A 158 7.02 3.91 -11.77
C LEU A 158 8.19 3.47 -12.64
N ILE A 159 8.95 2.51 -12.13
CA ILE A 159 10.12 1.91 -12.77
C ILE A 159 9.84 0.42 -13.00
N PHE A 160 9.62 0.00 -14.23
CA PHE A 160 9.30 -1.39 -14.56
C PHE A 160 10.57 -2.18 -14.92
N HIS A 161 10.69 -3.40 -14.40
CA HIS A 161 11.83 -4.29 -14.67
C HIS A 161 11.36 -5.46 -15.54
N GLY A 162 11.87 -5.55 -16.76
CA GLY A 162 11.53 -6.57 -17.74
C GLY A 162 12.28 -7.89 -17.54
N ASP A 163 11.85 -8.90 -18.30
CA ASP A 163 12.34 -10.28 -18.17
C ASP A 163 13.82 -10.44 -18.55
N ASP A 164 14.35 -9.56 -19.39
CA ASP A 164 15.74 -9.56 -19.87
C ASP A 164 16.64 -8.55 -19.11
N GLY A 165 16.18 -8.08 -17.94
CA GLY A 165 16.90 -7.10 -17.14
C GLY A 165 16.78 -5.66 -17.65
N LYS A 166 16.01 -5.40 -18.71
CA LYS A 166 15.66 -4.05 -19.12
C LYS A 166 14.91 -3.32 -18.00
N ILE A 167 15.22 -2.05 -17.84
CA ILE A 167 14.56 -1.16 -16.88
C ILE A 167 13.90 -0.04 -17.67
N LEU A 168 12.62 0.19 -17.41
CA LEU A 168 11.82 1.25 -18.02
C LEU A 168 11.36 2.23 -16.94
N ASP A 169 11.92 3.43 -16.97
CA ASP A 169 11.40 4.58 -16.21
C ASP A 169 10.26 5.25 -17.00
N VAL A 170 9.05 5.21 -16.45
CA VAL A 170 7.85 5.79 -17.10
C VAL A 170 7.99 7.29 -17.34
N SER A 171 8.78 8.01 -16.54
CA SER A 171 8.99 9.46 -16.70
C SER A 171 9.73 9.84 -17.99
N THR A 172 10.33 8.85 -18.66
CA THR A 172 11.05 9.00 -19.94
C THR A 172 10.17 8.75 -21.17
N ILE A 173 8.93 8.28 -20.98
CA ILE A 173 8.00 8.02 -22.07
C ILE A 173 7.44 9.36 -22.60
N LEU A 174 7.66 9.61 -23.90
CA LEU A 174 7.20 10.84 -24.57
C LEU A 174 5.88 10.65 -25.32
N ASP A 175 5.69 9.48 -25.95
CA ASP A 175 4.46 9.11 -26.67
C ASP A 175 3.65 8.14 -25.80
N ASP A 176 2.56 8.62 -25.22
CA ASP A 176 1.66 7.85 -24.35
C ASP A 176 0.46 7.24 -25.12
N SER A 177 0.54 7.21 -26.45
CA SER A 177 -0.46 6.53 -27.26
C SER A 177 -0.53 5.04 -26.90
N GLU A 178 -1.74 4.51 -26.89
CA GLU A 178 -1.99 3.13 -26.46
C GLU A 178 -1.20 2.11 -27.29
N LYS A 179 -1.12 2.32 -28.60
CA LYS A 179 -0.32 1.49 -29.50
C LYS A 179 1.17 1.49 -29.14
N ASN A 180 1.73 2.65 -28.80
CA ASN A 180 3.13 2.74 -28.40
C ASN A 180 3.37 2.07 -27.05
N LEU A 181 2.50 2.32 -26.06
CA LEU A 181 2.62 1.69 -24.74
C LEU A 181 2.52 0.17 -24.81
N ILE A 182 1.56 -0.38 -25.58
CA ILE A 182 1.46 -1.82 -25.84
C ILE A 182 2.77 -2.34 -26.45
N SER A 183 3.32 -1.64 -27.46
CA SER A 183 4.58 -2.03 -28.10
C SER A 183 5.77 -2.07 -27.12
N ILE A 184 5.90 -1.05 -26.27
CA ILE A 184 6.96 -0.96 -25.25
C ILE A 184 6.81 -2.11 -24.24
N PHE A 185 5.63 -2.29 -23.67
CA PHE A 185 5.42 -3.27 -22.60
C PHE A 185 5.39 -4.71 -23.11
N ASN A 186 4.98 -4.95 -24.35
CA ASN A 186 5.11 -6.27 -24.98
C ASN A 186 6.58 -6.66 -25.19
N LYS A 187 7.46 -5.69 -25.46
CA LYS A 187 8.93 -5.93 -25.51
C LYS A 187 9.53 -6.13 -24.12
N LEU A 188 8.97 -5.46 -23.11
CA LEU A 188 9.44 -5.55 -21.72
C LEU A 188 9.02 -6.88 -21.07
N TYR A 189 7.85 -7.39 -21.41
CA TYR A 189 7.28 -8.65 -20.92
C TYR A 189 6.75 -9.52 -22.06
N PRO A 190 7.61 -10.16 -22.87
CA PRO A 190 7.19 -10.95 -24.04
C PRO A 190 6.26 -12.13 -23.72
N LEU A 191 6.32 -12.63 -22.48
CA LEU A 191 5.48 -13.74 -22.01
C LEU A 191 4.20 -13.27 -21.29
N MET A 192 4.00 -11.95 -21.14
CA MET A 192 2.81 -11.41 -20.52
C MET A 192 1.59 -11.68 -21.42
N PRO A 193 0.53 -12.30 -20.89
CA PRO A 193 -0.70 -12.51 -21.63
C PRO A 193 -1.29 -11.17 -22.10
N GLU A 194 -1.76 -11.12 -23.35
CA GLU A 194 -2.33 -9.92 -23.96
C GLU A 194 -3.38 -9.24 -23.08
N ARG A 195 -4.24 -10.02 -22.40
CA ARG A 195 -5.24 -9.46 -21.47
C ARG A 195 -4.61 -8.71 -20.30
N ILE A 196 -3.57 -9.28 -19.69
CA ILE A 196 -2.86 -8.64 -18.56
C ILE A 196 -2.16 -7.37 -19.05
N LEU A 197 -1.54 -7.45 -20.24
CA LEU A 197 -0.89 -6.31 -20.87
C LEU A 197 -1.87 -5.16 -21.11
N ASN A 198 -3.02 -5.45 -21.73
CA ASN A 198 -4.06 -4.46 -22.00
C ASN A 198 -4.62 -3.83 -20.71
N ASP A 199 -4.74 -4.61 -19.62
CA ASP A 199 -5.21 -4.11 -18.33
C ASP A 199 -4.12 -3.36 -17.54
N LEU A 200 -2.84 -3.57 -17.86
CA LEU A 200 -1.70 -2.79 -17.32
C LEU A 200 -1.62 -1.39 -17.95
N ILE A 201 -1.91 -1.23 -19.24
CA ILE A 201 -1.74 0.04 -19.96
C ILE A 201 -2.49 1.22 -19.30
N PRO A 202 -3.77 1.11 -18.88
CA PRO A 202 -4.45 2.19 -18.17
C PRO A 202 -3.74 2.66 -16.90
N LEU A 203 -3.08 1.75 -16.17
CA LEU A 203 -2.31 2.07 -14.97
C LEU A 203 -1.08 2.91 -15.31
N VAL A 204 -0.38 2.53 -16.39
CA VAL A 204 0.80 3.24 -16.91
C VAL A 204 0.40 4.64 -17.38
N LYS A 205 -0.69 4.75 -18.17
CA LYS A 205 -1.20 6.07 -18.61
C LYS A 205 -1.57 6.96 -17.43
N GLY A 206 -2.17 6.38 -16.39
CA GLY A 206 -2.46 7.10 -15.15
C GLY A 206 -1.19 7.62 -14.47
N ASN A 207 -0.12 6.82 -14.47
CA ASN A 207 1.17 7.22 -13.94
C ASN A 207 1.87 8.31 -14.76
N ILE A 208 1.84 8.23 -16.09
CA ILE A 208 2.33 9.30 -16.97
C ILE A 208 1.66 10.64 -16.63
N ARG A 209 0.32 10.64 -16.49
CA ARG A 209 -0.40 11.86 -16.06
C ARG A 209 0.05 12.31 -14.67
N CYS A 210 0.16 11.40 -13.71
CA CYS A 210 0.61 11.72 -12.35
C CYS A 210 1.98 12.41 -12.35
N ILE A 211 2.94 11.88 -13.11
CA ILE A 211 4.28 12.44 -13.26
C ILE A 211 4.22 13.85 -13.87
N GLN A 212 3.36 14.06 -14.88
CA GLN A 212 3.16 15.39 -15.48
C GLN A 212 2.63 16.40 -14.45
N GLU A 213 1.59 16.05 -13.69
CA GLU A 213 1.08 16.91 -12.61
C GLU A 213 2.12 17.21 -11.54
N THR A 214 2.91 16.20 -11.13
CA THR A 214 3.98 16.37 -10.15
C THR A 214 5.11 17.26 -10.71
N ARG A 215 5.40 17.17 -12.00
CA ARG A 215 6.39 18.04 -12.68
C ARG A 215 5.92 19.48 -12.76
N ASP A 216 4.64 19.69 -13.08
CA ASP A 216 4.06 21.02 -13.30
C ASP A 216 3.84 21.77 -11.97
N ASN A 217 3.41 21.07 -10.93
CA ASN A 217 3.08 21.67 -9.63
C ASN A 217 4.22 21.58 -8.61
N GLY A 218 5.20 20.70 -8.86
CA GLY A 218 6.17 20.28 -7.85
C GLY A 218 5.53 19.46 -6.72
N LYS A 219 6.37 19.04 -5.77
CA LYS A 219 5.93 18.53 -4.48
C LYS A 219 6.31 19.50 -3.39
N SER A 220 5.38 19.75 -2.48
CA SER A 220 5.69 20.48 -1.26
C SER A 220 6.58 19.62 -0.35
N LEU A 221 7.36 20.25 0.54
CA LEU A 221 8.30 19.54 1.43
C LEU A 221 7.59 18.48 2.28
N ASP A 222 6.38 18.76 2.75
CA ASP A 222 5.54 17.81 3.48
C ASP A 222 5.23 16.57 2.65
N GLN A 223 5.08 16.65 1.33
CA GLN A 223 4.85 15.46 0.51
C GLN A 223 6.11 14.61 0.29
N LEU A 224 7.29 15.15 0.59
CA LEU A 224 8.58 14.49 0.38
C LEU A 224 9.11 13.82 1.65
N VAL A 225 8.82 14.37 2.83
CA VAL A 225 9.29 13.88 4.13
C VAL A 225 8.20 13.10 4.87
N HIS A 226 8.61 12.33 5.88
CA HIS A 226 7.68 11.65 6.79
C HIS A 226 7.06 12.65 7.78
N GLY A 227 5.75 12.56 7.98
CA GLY A 227 4.98 13.40 8.91
C GLY A 227 3.81 12.66 9.56
N GLU A 228 3.80 11.34 9.48
CA GLU A 228 2.73 10.47 9.96
C GLU A 228 2.57 10.56 11.49
N TRP A 229 1.32 10.53 11.95
CA TRP A 229 0.94 10.62 13.37
C TRP A 229 -0.08 9.55 13.79
N VAL A 230 -0.55 8.73 12.84
CA VAL A 230 -1.36 7.55 13.07
C VAL A 230 -0.50 6.30 12.87
N LEU A 231 -0.47 5.44 13.88
CA LEU A 231 0.02 4.06 13.76
C LEU A 231 -1.18 3.16 13.48
N ALA A 232 -1.31 2.70 12.24
CA ALA A 232 -2.39 1.84 11.81
C ALA A 232 -1.92 0.37 11.75
N VAL A 233 -2.58 -0.53 12.47
CA VAL A 233 -2.19 -1.96 12.56
C VAL A 233 -3.34 -2.86 12.11
N GLY A 234 -3.07 -3.76 11.15
CA GLY A 234 -4.06 -4.68 10.61
C GLY A 234 -4.39 -4.45 9.12
N LYS A 235 -5.67 -4.42 8.76
CA LYS A 235 -6.14 -4.36 7.35
C LYS A 235 -7.21 -3.29 7.14
N GLY A 236 -7.36 -2.83 5.89
CA GLY A 236 -8.49 -1.96 5.48
C GLY A 236 -8.21 -0.47 5.48
N PHE A 237 -6.96 -0.06 5.57
CA PHE A 237 -6.57 1.35 5.71
C PHE A 237 -6.43 2.13 4.40
N ASP A 238 -7.02 1.67 3.29
CA ASP A 238 -6.89 2.36 2.00
C ASP A 238 -7.43 3.81 2.05
N TRP A 239 -8.33 4.09 2.98
CA TRP A 239 -8.87 5.42 3.25
C TRP A 239 -7.95 6.35 4.06
N LEU A 240 -6.91 5.81 4.70
CA LEU A 240 -5.89 6.59 5.41
C LEU A 240 -4.71 6.98 4.52
N HIS A 241 -4.78 6.72 3.21
CA HIS A 241 -3.75 7.11 2.24
C HIS A 241 -3.80 8.59 1.88
N THR A 242 -3.66 9.41 2.90
CA THR A 242 -3.31 10.82 2.77
C THR A 242 -1.83 10.95 3.13
N PRO A 243 -1.02 11.68 2.35
CA PRO A 243 0.37 11.98 2.73
C PRO A 243 0.45 12.45 4.18
N ASN A 244 1.47 12.00 4.91
CA ASN A 244 1.72 12.34 6.32
C ASN A 244 0.58 12.02 7.29
N MET A 245 -0.28 11.06 6.97
CA MET A 245 -1.34 10.63 7.87
C MET A 245 -0.91 9.44 8.73
N ALA A 246 -0.63 8.31 8.09
CA ALA A 246 -0.52 7.03 8.77
C ALA A 246 0.64 6.16 8.27
N LEU A 247 1.34 5.53 9.21
CA LEU A 247 2.16 4.34 8.95
C LEU A 247 1.30 3.10 9.13
N ILE A 248 1.24 2.24 8.12
CA ILE A 248 0.31 1.10 8.09
C ILE A 248 1.05 -0.23 8.15
N VAL A 249 1.01 -0.85 9.32
CA VAL A 249 1.60 -2.17 9.58
C VAL A 249 0.55 -3.26 9.28
N GLY A 250 0.77 -4.04 8.22
CA GLY A 250 -0.04 -5.22 7.93
C GLY A 250 0.33 -6.43 8.80
N PRO A 251 -0.57 -7.40 8.98
CA PRO A 251 -0.33 -8.57 9.83
C PRO A 251 0.51 -9.66 9.14
N TYR A 252 1.41 -9.26 8.25
CA TYR A 252 2.10 -10.17 7.32
C TYR A 252 3.56 -10.43 7.71
N ASP A 253 3.94 -10.08 8.94
CA ASP A 253 5.25 -10.32 9.50
C ASP A 253 5.17 -11.36 10.64
N PRO A 254 5.99 -12.43 10.62
CA PRO A 254 6.07 -13.39 11.74
C PRO A 254 6.51 -12.73 13.05
N ASN A 255 7.27 -11.63 12.98
CA ASN A 255 7.67 -10.82 14.11
C ASN A 255 7.03 -9.42 14.01
N ILE A 256 5.69 -9.39 14.02
CA ILE A 256 4.91 -8.14 13.94
C ILE A 256 5.31 -7.09 15.00
N GLY A 257 5.97 -7.50 16.08
CA GLY A 257 6.53 -6.62 17.09
C GLY A 257 7.54 -5.60 16.56
N GLU A 258 8.47 -6.02 15.68
CA GLU A 258 9.49 -5.12 15.14
C GLU A 258 8.89 -4.06 14.20
N PRO A 259 8.04 -4.39 13.21
CA PRO A 259 7.35 -3.38 12.40
C PRO A 259 6.54 -2.37 13.23
N ILE A 260 5.82 -2.83 14.27
CA ILE A 260 5.08 -1.94 15.18
C ILE A 260 6.03 -0.99 15.92
N LYS A 261 7.12 -1.54 16.49
CA LYS A 261 8.14 -0.76 17.19
C LYS A 261 8.82 0.25 16.26
N THR A 262 9.22 -0.15 15.05
CA THR A 262 9.83 0.77 14.08
C THR A 262 8.88 1.87 13.67
N ALA A 263 7.62 1.55 13.36
CA ALA A 263 6.63 2.56 13.00
C ALA A 263 6.34 3.53 14.16
N ALA A 264 6.26 3.04 15.40
CA ALA A 264 6.14 3.88 16.59
C ALA A 264 7.35 4.81 16.76
N GLY A 265 8.57 4.30 16.54
CA GLY A 265 9.80 5.08 16.57
C GLY A 265 9.85 6.19 15.52
N ILE A 266 9.38 5.93 14.29
CA ILE A 266 9.27 6.94 13.23
C ILE A 266 8.29 8.03 13.64
N ILE A 267 7.09 7.68 14.13
CA ILE A 267 6.10 8.66 14.58
C ILE A 267 6.65 9.50 15.75
N LYS A 268 7.33 8.87 16.72
CA LYS A 268 7.99 9.58 17.82
C LYS A 268 9.02 10.59 17.31
N SER A 269 9.88 10.17 16.38
CA SER A 269 10.89 11.03 15.75
C SER A 269 10.26 12.20 14.99
N ASN A 270 9.16 11.97 14.26
CA ASN A 270 8.43 13.00 13.52
C ASN A 270 7.87 14.08 14.45
N LEU A 271 7.50 13.74 15.68
CA LEU A 271 6.97 14.71 16.66
C LEU A 271 8.08 15.50 17.37
N GLU A 272 9.25 14.89 17.53
CA GLU A 272 10.42 15.52 18.16
C GLU A 272 11.13 16.49 17.20
N ASN A 273 11.11 16.21 15.89
CA ASN A 273 11.79 17.01 14.89
C ASN A 273 11.04 18.34 14.58
N VAL A 274 11.78 19.44 14.58
CA VAL A 274 11.25 20.80 14.38
C VAL A 274 10.82 21.04 12.93
N GLU A 275 11.47 20.40 11.95
CA GLU A 275 11.14 20.56 10.53
C GLU A 275 9.80 19.90 10.17
N THR A 276 9.50 18.77 10.81
CA THR A 276 8.24 18.02 10.62
C THR A 276 7.08 18.56 11.46
N LYS A 277 7.35 19.39 12.50
CA LYS A 277 6.30 20.04 13.30
C LYS A 277 5.35 20.92 12.48
N HIS A 278 5.80 21.45 11.35
CA HIS A 278 4.93 22.20 10.43
C HIS A 278 4.01 21.30 9.59
N CYS A 279 4.36 20.02 9.42
CA CYS A 279 3.57 19.02 8.69
C CYS A 279 2.54 18.34 9.59
N CYS A 280 2.84 18.22 10.89
CA CYS A 280 1.89 17.75 11.88
C CYS A 280 0.84 18.84 12.12
N VAL A 281 -0.40 18.59 11.67
CA VAL A 281 -1.56 19.41 12.02
C VAL A 281 -1.49 19.74 13.51
N SER A 282 -1.40 21.03 13.79
CA SER A 282 -1.15 21.61 15.11
C SER A 282 -1.91 20.89 16.22
N SER A 283 -1.23 20.68 17.35
CA SER A 283 -1.72 20.14 18.63
C SER A 283 -1.76 18.61 18.82
N GLU A 284 -1.34 18.27 20.04
CA GLU A 284 -1.30 17.00 20.77
C GLU A 284 -2.20 15.84 20.28
N GLY A 285 -1.57 14.67 20.21
CA GLY A 285 -2.22 13.36 20.18
C GLY A 285 -1.68 12.49 19.06
N MET A 286 -1.25 11.28 19.39
CA MET A 286 -0.99 10.23 18.42
C MET A 286 -2.21 9.31 18.40
N VAL A 287 -2.44 8.58 17.31
CA VAL A 287 -3.51 7.57 17.27
C VAL A 287 -2.89 6.21 17.00
N LEU A 288 -3.19 5.23 17.84
CA LEU A 288 -3.05 3.82 17.52
C LEU A 288 -4.40 3.33 17.02
N LEU A 289 -4.49 2.97 15.74
CA LEU A 289 -5.71 2.46 15.13
C LEU A 289 -5.52 1.01 14.70
N SER A 290 -6.18 0.10 15.38
CA SER A 290 -6.24 -1.31 14.94
C SER A 290 -7.47 -1.55 14.10
N SER A 291 -7.32 -2.30 13.01
CA SER A 291 -8.45 -2.58 12.11
C SER A 291 -8.44 -3.97 11.49
N ALA A 292 -9.64 -4.52 11.33
CA ALA A 292 -9.91 -5.73 10.58
C ALA A 292 -11.07 -5.52 9.60
N VAL A 293 -10.98 -6.16 8.44
CA VAL A 293 -12.00 -6.10 7.39
C VAL A 293 -12.82 -7.39 7.41
N TYR A 294 -14.15 -7.27 7.26
CA TYR A 294 -15.05 -8.40 7.03
C TYR A 294 -15.83 -8.20 5.72
N SER A 295 -16.14 -9.29 5.01
CA SER A 295 -16.95 -9.25 3.79
C SER A 295 -18.33 -9.88 3.98
N ASP A 296 -18.42 -10.90 4.84
CA ASP A 296 -19.68 -11.54 5.21
C ASP A 296 -20.05 -11.14 6.66
N PRO A 297 -21.31 -10.72 6.91
CA PRO A 297 -21.78 -10.41 8.27
C PRO A 297 -21.49 -11.50 9.31
N ALA A 298 -21.47 -12.78 8.93
CA ALA A 298 -21.14 -13.90 9.81
C ALA A 298 -19.68 -13.83 10.33
N GLU A 299 -18.80 -13.12 9.64
CA GLU A 299 -17.39 -12.96 10.03
C GLU A 299 -17.16 -11.73 10.91
N LYS A 300 -18.16 -10.87 11.09
CA LYS A 300 -18.00 -9.58 11.79
C LYS A 300 -17.47 -9.77 13.20
N ASN A 301 -17.99 -10.74 13.95
CA ASN A 301 -17.49 -11.02 15.31
C ASN A 301 -16.04 -11.52 15.31
N ARG A 302 -15.63 -12.32 14.31
CA ARG A 302 -14.22 -12.71 14.16
C ARG A 302 -13.33 -11.52 13.84
N ALA A 303 -13.81 -10.56 13.05
CA ALA A 303 -13.09 -9.32 12.79
C ALA A 303 -12.97 -8.46 14.06
N LYS A 304 -14.01 -8.41 14.91
CA LYS A 304 -13.96 -7.74 16.22
C LYS A 304 -12.89 -8.33 17.14
N GLU A 305 -12.85 -9.65 17.28
CA GLU A 305 -11.81 -10.32 18.08
C GLU A 305 -10.39 -10.04 17.55
N ARG A 306 -10.19 -10.09 16.23
CA ARG A 306 -8.90 -9.79 15.60
C ARG A 306 -8.44 -8.35 15.89
N THR A 307 -9.33 -7.38 15.74
CA THR A 307 -8.96 -5.97 15.96
C THR A 307 -8.67 -5.68 17.44
N LEU A 308 -9.44 -6.27 18.36
CA LEU A 308 -9.20 -6.14 19.81
C LEU A 308 -7.87 -6.78 20.23
N TYR A 309 -7.58 -7.98 19.74
CA TYR A 309 -6.29 -8.64 19.98
C TYR A 309 -5.14 -7.79 19.44
N MET A 310 -5.25 -7.31 18.21
CA MET A 310 -4.19 -6.52 17.59
C MET A 310 -3.96 -5.19 18.29
N ASN A 311 -5.02 -4.56 18.77
CA ASN A 311 -4.95 -3.34 19.53
C ASN A 311 -4.22 -3.53 20.86
N ARG A 312 -4.50 -4.61 21.57
CA ARG A 312 -3.83 -4.94 22.84
C ARG A 312 -2.35 -5.25 22.63
N LEU A 313 -2.04 -6.12 21.67
CA LEU A 313 -0.65 -6.48 21.34
C LEU A 313 0.17 -5.23 20.96
N SER A 314 -0.41 -4.36 20.14
CA SER A 314 0.25 -3.11 19.72
C SER A 314 0.53 -2.20 20.91
N GLN A 315 -0.42 -2.04 21.84
CA GLN A 315 -0.21 -1.27 23.06
C GLN A 315 0.89 -1.87 23.94
N GLU A 316 0.91 -3.19 24.14
CA GLU A 316 1.96 -3.88 24.92
C GLU A 316 3.37 -3.66 24.32
N ILE A 317 3.49 -3.74 22.99
CA ILE A 317 4.76 -3.48 22.29
C ILE A 317 5.18 -2.01 22.49
N ILE A 318 4.25 -1.07 22.34
CA ILE A 318 4.56 0.36 22.48
C ILE A 318 4.88 0.69 23.94
N GLU A 319 4.17 0.14 24.92
CA GLU A 319 4.44 0.33 26.35
C GLU A 319 5.86 -0.09 26.69
N LYS A 320 6.27 -1.26 26.19
CA LYS A 320 7.61 -1.82 26.45
C LYS A 320 8.74 -0.96 25.87
N ASN A 321 8.54 -0.35 24.71
CA ASN A 321 9.61 0.34 23.97
C ASN A 321 9.55 1.87 24.09
N TYR A 322 8.36 2.45 24.25
CA TYR A 322 8.05 3.87 24.25
C TYR A 322 6.93 4.22 25.25
N PRO A 323 7.11 3.96 26.56
CA PRO A 323 6.04 4.07 27.56
C PRO A 323 5.39 5.46 27.64
N GLU A 324 6.19 6.53 27.50
CA GLU A 324 5.66 7.91 27.51
C GLU A 324 4.86 8.24 26.25
N MET A 325 5.17 7.60 25.12
CA MET A 325 4.42 7.75 23.87
C MET A 325 3.01 7.18 24.05
N LEU A 326 2.90 5.99 24.66
CA LEU A 326 1.59 5.34 24.85
C LEU A 326 0.63 6.20 25.67
N LYS A 327 1.10 6.91 26.70
CA LYS A 327 0.28 7.83 27.50
C LYS A 327 -0.32 8.97 26.70
N GLN A 328 0.30 9.34 25.59
CA GLN A 328 -0.12 10.39 24.68
C GLN A 328 -0.85 9.85 23.44
N MET A 329 -0.95 8.52 23.30
CA MET A 329 -1.63 7.85 22.22
C MET A 329 -3.10 7.58 22.54
N HIS A 330 -3.95 7.88 21.57
CA HIS A 330 -5.33 7.43 21.55
C HIS A 330 -5.42 6.09 20.84
N SER A 331 -5.73 5.05 21.61
CA SER A 331 -6.04 3.75 21.06
C SER A 331 -7.49 3.71 20.57
N MET A 332 -7.70 3.08 19.40
CA MET A 332 -8.97 2.79 18.78
C MET A 332 -8.91 1.41 18.12
N ALA A 333 -9.90 0.57 18.36
CA ALA A 333 -10.09 -0.69 17.66
C ALA A 333 -11.36 -0.61 16.80
N VAL A 334 -11.23 -0.89 15.50
CA VAL A 334 -12.34 -0.74 14.56
C VAL A 334 -12.49 -1.96 13.65
N VAL A 335 -13.67 -2.14 13.06
CA VAL A 335 -13.90 -3.08 11.95
C VAL A 335 -14.42 -2.34 10.74
N LEU A 336 -14.08 -2.83 9.55
CA LEU A 336 -14.51 -2.25 8.27
C LEU A 336 -15.32 -3.26 7.48
N ASN A 337 -16.43 -2.80 6.91
CA ASN A 337 -17.19 -3.57 5.92
C ASN A 337 -16.51 -3.45 4.54
N ALA A 338 -16.09 -4.57 3.94
CA ALA A 338 -15.39 -4.58 2.66
C ALA A 338 -16.20 -3.97 1.49
N SER A 339 -17.53 -4.01 1.55
CA SER A 339 -18.41 -3.54 0.48
C SER A 339 -18.66 -2.04 0.53
N THR A 340 -18.64 -1.43 1.72
CA THR A 340 -18.93 0.00 1.92
C THR A 340 -17.71 0.79 2.37
N MET A 341 -16.66 0.12 2.84
CA MET A 341 -15.50 0.71 3.53
C MET A 341 -15.89 1.56 4.76
N GLU A 342 -17.09 1.36 5.28
CA GLU A 342 -17.58 2.01 6.48
C GLU A 342 -16.95 1.37 7.72
N MET A 343 -16.49 2.22 8.62
CA MET A 343 -15.85 1.84 9.87
C MET A 343 -16.86 1.82 11.02
N GLU A 344 -16.79 0.77 11.84
CA GLU A 344 -17.47 0.67 13.13
C GLU A 344 -16.44 0.62 14.26
N LEU A 345 -16.61 1.49 15.26
CA LEU A 345 -15.81 1.49 16.48
C LEU A 345 -16.19 0.30 17.37
N VAL A 346 -15.17 -0.43 17.85
CA VAL A 346 -15.32 -1.57 18.74
C VAL A 346 -14.87 -1.22 20.17
N ALA A 347 -13.76 -0.49 20.30
CA ALA A 347 -13.20 -0.03 21.57
C ALA A 347 -12.37 1.24 21.40
#